data_AF-A0AAP0AUV9-F1
#
_entry.id   AF-A0AAP0AUV9-F1
#
_cell.length_a   1.000
_cell.length_b   1.000
_cell.length_c   1.000
_cell.angle_alpha   90.00
_cell.angle_beta   90.00
_cell.angle_gamma   90.00
#
_symmetry.space_group_name_H-M   'P 1'
#
loop_
_entity.id
_entity.type
_entity.pdbx_description
1 polymer ?
#
loop_
_entity_poly.entity_id
_entity_poly.type
_entity_poly.pdbx_seq_one_letter_code
_entity_poly.pdbx_strand_id
1 'polypeptide(L)'
;MDPQFREIPAEIRSDARYMPFFKDCVGAIDGTHVDARIPVEDQVRYIGRHGTTTQNVMAVCDFNMCFTFALAGWEGTAHDSRIFARTLGDNRLNFPHPPQGTQIKIFKII
;
A
#
# COMPACT_ATOMS: atom_id res chain seq x y z
N MET A 1 0.46 -15.89 -10.29
CA MET A 1 -0.45 -14.80 -9.88
C MET A 1 -1.55 -14.67 -10.91
N ASP A 2 -2.80 -14.49 -10.48
CA ASP A 2 -3.88 -14.05 -11.36
C ASP A 2 -3.83 -12.51 -11.44
N PRO A 3 -3.30 -11.93 -12.54
CA PRO A 3 -3.17 -10.48 -12.68
C PRO A 3 -4.54 -9.78 -12.81
N GLN A 4 -5.62 -10.54 -12.92
CA GLN A 4 -6.97 -10.03 -13.08
C GLN A 4 -7.85 -10.21 -11.84
N PHE A 5 -7.32 -10.79 -10.77
CA PHE A 5 -8.02 -10.97 -9.49
C PHE A 5 -9.42 -11.59 -9.62
N ARG A 6 -9.57 -12.54 -10.55
CA ARG A 6 -10.84 -13.21 -10.85
C ARG A 6 -11.16 -14.32 -9.85
N GLU A 7 -10.13 -14.92 -9.25
CA GLU A 7 -10.30 -15.97 -8.24
C GLU A 7 -10.17 -15.45 -6.81
N ILE A 8 -11.00 -15.97 -5.92
CA ILE A 8 -10.92 -15.72 -4.48
C ILE A 8 -9.72 -16.49 -3.93
N PRO A 9 -8.76 -15.83 -3.24
CA PRO A 9 -7.62 -16.48 -2.60
C PRO A 9 -8.03 -17.63 -1.69
N ALA A 10 -7.23 -18.70 -1.66
CA ALA A 10 -7.56 -19.91 -0.92
C ALA A 10 -7.76 -19.62 0.57
N GLU A 11 -6.93 -18.73 1.13
CA GLU A 11 -6.93 -18.25 2.51
C GLU A 11 -8.28 -17.67 2.92
N ILE A 12 -8.96 -16.97 2.00
CA ILE A 12 -10.30 -16.41 2.23
C ILE A 12 -11.36 -17.46 1.97
N ARG A 13 -11.24 -18.20 0.86
CA ARG A 13 -12.23 -19.18 0.40
C ARG A 13 -12.42 -20.33 1.41
N SER A 14 -11.36 -20.76 2.09
CA SER A 14 -11.40 -21.86 3.05
C SER A 14 -11.83 -21.45 4.46
N ASP A 15 -11.92 -20.15 4.76
CA ASP A 15 -12.23 -19.65 6.09
C ASP A 15 -13.58 -18.92 6.13
N ALA A 16 -14.58 -19.55 6.76
CA ALA A 16 -15.92 -19.00 6.90
C ALA A 16 -15.95 -17.66 7.67
N ARG A 17 -14.92 -17.34 8.46
CA ARG A 17 -14.77 -16.06 9.15
C ARG A 17 -14.38 -14.95 8.19
N TYR A 18 -13.55 -15.24 7.19
CA TYR A 18 -13.03 -14.23 6.25
C TYR A 18 -13.89 -14.09 5.00
N MET A 19 -14.47 -15.17 4.50
CA MET A 19 -15.30 -15.19 3.29
C MET A 19 -16.37 -14.07 3.21
N PRO A 20 -17.18 -13.78 4.26
CA PRO A 20 -18.18 -12.72 4.17
C PRO A 20 -17.61 -11.31 4.03
N PHE A 21 -16.39 -11.05 4.50
CA PHE A 21 -15.80 -9.71 4.56
C PHE A 21 -14.75 -9.47 3.47
N PHE A 22 -13.98 -10.51 3.11
CA PHE A 22 -12.76 -10.39 2.31
C PHE A 22 -12.84 -11.08 0.94
N LYS A 23 -13.97 -11.66 0.52
CA LYS A 23 -14.06 -12.41 -0.75
C LYS A 23 -13.58 -11.67 -2.02
N ASP A 24 -13.68 -10.34 -2.04
CA ASP A 24 -13.22 -9.50 -3.18
C ASP A 24 -11.94 -8.72 -2.83
N CYS A 25 -11.27 -9.10 -1.74
CA CYS A 25 -9.98 -8.56 -1.34
C CYS A 25 -8.90 -9.08 -2.28
N VAL A 26 -8.07 -8.17 -2.80
CA VAL A 26 -6.94 -8.55 -3.65
C VAL A 26 -5.61 -8.51 -2.91
N GLY A 27 -5.60 -7.92 -1.72
CA GLY A 27 -4.38 -7.69 -0.95
C GLY A 27 -4.55 -6.71 0.20
N ALA A 28 -3.42 -6.35 0.78
CA ALA A 28 -3.31 -5.40 1.87
C ALA A 28 -2.48 -4.19 1.46
N ILE A 29 -2.79 -3.02 2.01
CA ILE A 29 -2.02 -1.79 1.85
C ILE A 29 -1.62 -1.26 3.21
N ASP A 30 -0.38 -0.83 3.34
CA ASP A 30 0.06 -0.14 4.54
C ASP A 30 1.21 0.84 4.26
N GLY A 31 1.34 1.84 5.13
CA GLY A 31 2.48 2.76 5.19
C GLY A 31 3.51 2.25 6.19
N THR A 32 4.77 2.14 5.78
CA THR A 32 5.87 1.72 6.64
C THR A 32 6.99 2.75 6.63
N HIS A 33 7.56 3.06 7.80
CA HIS A 33 8.70 3.96 7.92
C HIS A 33 10.00 3.20 7.77
N VAL A 34 10.83 3.66 6.83
CA VAL A 34 12.19 3.14 6.63
C VAL A 34 13.20 4.28 6.78
N ASP A 35 14.42 3.94 7.17
CA ASP A 35 15.51 4.91 7.27
C ASP A 35 15.76 5.59 5.92
N ALA A 36 15.86 6.93 5.96
CA ALA A 36 16.13 7.73 4.77
C ALA A 36 17.57 8.28 4.83
N ARG A 37 18.39 7.89 3.85
CA ARG A 37 19.74 8.46 3.65
C ARG A 37 19.68 9.50 2.56
N ILE A 38 19.52 10.76 2.97
CA ILE A 38 19.36 11.90 2.06
C ILE A 38 20.32 13.04 2.43
N PRO A 39 20.62 13.97 1.49
CA PRO A 39 21.47 15.13 1.75
C PRO A 39 20.98 15.96 2.94
N VAL A 40 21.91 16.55 3.68
CA VAL A 40 21.63 17.25 4.95
C VAL A 40 20.65 18.41 4.75
N GLU A 41 20.76 19.11 3.63
CA GLU A 41 19.88 20.19 3.20
C GLU A 41 18.41 19.76 3.04
N ASP A 42 18.16 18.48 2.73
CA ASP A 42 16.82 17.92 2.53
C ASP A 42 16.29 17.20 3.78
N GLN A 43 17.17 16.88 4.75
CA GLN A 43 16.83 16.08 5.94
C GLN A 43 15.68 16.65 6.75
N VAL A 44 15.56 17.98 6.85
CA VAL A 44 14.54 18.65 7.67
C VAL A 44 13.12 18.15 7.38
N ARG A 45 12.81 17.85 6.11
CA ARG A 45 11.48 17.36 5.70
C ARG A 45 11.21 15.92 6.10
N TYR A 46 12.27 15.14 6.29
CA TYR A 46 12.21 13.70 6.57
C TYR A 46 12.52 13.36 8.02
N ILE A 47 12.82 14.34 8.87
CA ILE A 47 12.93 14.12 10.32
C ILE A 47 11.54 13.68 10.82
N GLY A 48 11.45 12.40 11.20
CA GLY A 48 10.26 11.81 11.77
C GLY A 48 10.05 12.22 13.22
N ARG A 49 8.98 11.69 13.83
CA ARG A 49 8.60 11.97 15.23
C ARG A 49 9.71 11.67 16.25
N HIS A 50 10.61 10.74 15.92
CA HIS A 50 11.69 10.29 16.81
C HIS A 50 13.02 11.01 16.58
N GLY A 51 13.04 12.09 15.78
CA GLY A 51 14.26 12.85 15.49
C GLY A 51 15.20 12.19 14.48
N THR A 52 14.85 11.00 13.98
CA THR A 52 15.57 10.29 12.93
C THR A 52 14.99 10.60 11.55
N THR A 53 15.85 10.65 10.55
CA THR A 53 15.44 10.84 9.15
C THR A 53 14.83 9.55 8.61
N THR A 54 13.52 9.58 8.34
CA THR A 54 12.74 8.45 7.83
C THR A 54 11.95 8.87 6.61
N GLN A 55 11.64 7.91 5.74
CA GLN A 55 10.68 8.07 4.67
C GLN A 55 9.51 7.11 4.88
N ASN A 56 8.31 7.56 4.57
CA ASN A 56 7.15 6.68 4.54
C ASN A 56 7.09 5.99 3.16
N VAL A 57 7.04 4.67 3.18
CA VAL A 57 6.88 3.82 2.01
C VAL A 57 5.50 3.20 2.09
N MET A 58 4.66 3.49 1.10
CA MET A 58 3.37 2.81 0.95
C MET A 58 3.56 1.55 0.13
N ALA A 59 3.20 0.40 0.67
CA ALA A 59 3.29 -0.88 -0.02
C ALA A 59 1.94 -1.56 -0.11
N VAL A 60 1.71 -2.26 -1.21
CA VAL A 60 0.59 -3.19 -1.41
C VAL A 60 1.16 -4.58 -1.62
N CYS A 61 0.62 -5.58 -0.92
CA CYS A 61 0.97 -6.99 -1.13
C CYS A 61 -0.26 -7.85 -1.42
N ASP A 62 -0.05 -8.93 -2.17
CA ASP A 62 -1.07 -9.95 -2.39
C ASP A 62 -1.07 -11.02 -1.27
N PHE A 63 -1.94 -12.02 -1.38
CA PHE A 63 -2.04 -13.12 -0.42
C PHE A 63 -0.83 -14.07 -0.41
N ASN A 64 0.03 -14.01 -1.44
CA ASN A 64 1.31 -14.71 -1.46
C ASN A 64 2.43 -13.89 -0.78
N MET A 65 2.08 -12.80 -0.09
CA MET A 65 3.01 -11.85 0.53
C MET A 65 3.98 -11.20 -0.45
N CYS A 66 3.62 -11.14 -1.73
CA CYS A 66 4.43 -10.51 -2.77
C CYS A 66 3.98 -9.06 -2.95
N PHE A 67 4.92 -8.12 -2.97
CA PHE A 67 4.60 -6.72 -3.24
C PHE A 67 4.11 -6.55 -4.68
N THR A 68 2.91 -6.00 -4.82
CA THR A 68 2.29 -5.68 -6.12
C THR A 68 2.40 -4.20 -6.45
N PHE A 69 2.66 -3.36 -5.44
CA PHE A 69 2.93 -1.94 -5.60
C PHE A 69 3.79 -1.44 -4.42
N ALA A 70 4.70 -0.51 -4.68
CA ALA A 70 5.43 0.21 -3.66
C ALA A 70 5.68 1.65 -4.10
N LEU A 71 5.42 2.61 -3.21
CA LEU A 71 5.71 4.03 -3.42
C LEU A 71 6.56 4.55 -2.27
N ALA A 72 7.81 4.85 -2.58
CA ALA A 72 8.79 5.42 -1.66
C ALA A 72 8.97 6.94 -1.88
N GLY A 73 9.80 7.57 -1.06
CA GLY A 73 10.22 8.96 -1.23
C GLY A 73 9.29 9.99 -0.58
N TRP A 74 8.39 9.58 0.30
CA TRP A 74 7.57 10.51 1.08
C TRP A 74 8.23 10.88 2.40
N GLU A 75 7.99 12.10 2.84
CA GLU A 75 8.45 12.58 4.14
C GLU A 75 8.01 11.60 5.26
N GLY A 76 8.88 11.32 6.23
CA GLY A 76 8.54 10.45 7.37
C GLY A 76 7.35 10.95 8.20
N THR A 77 6.99 12.23 8.08
CA THR A 77 5.81 12.82 8.72
C THR A 77 4.54 12.73 7.87
N ALA A 78 4.64 12.30 6.61
CA ALA A 78 3.50 12.17 5.73
C ALA A 78 2.55 11.06 6.22
N HIS A 79 1.28 11.42 6.38
CA HIS A 79 0.22 10.47 6.67
C HIS A 79 -0.08 9.59 5.44
N ASP A 80 -0.33 8.29 5.65
CA ASP A 80 -0.59 7.38 4.52
C ASP A 80 -1.85 7.76 3.75
N SER A 81 -2.84 8.44 4.36
CA SER A 81 -3.99 8.96 3.61
C SER A 81 -3.58 9.96 2.52
N ARG A 82 -2.57 10.80 2.79
CA ARG A 82 -2.01 11.75 1.80
C ARG A 82 -1.28 11.02 0.69
N ILE A 83 -0.48 10.02 1.06
CA ILE A 83 0.28 9.20 0.10
C ILE A 83 -0.70 8.45 -0.80
N PHE A 84 -1.73 7.83 -0.22
CA PHE A 84 -2.75 7.08 -0.95
C PHE A 84 -3.53 7.96 -1.91
N ALA A 85 -3.97 9.14 -1.48
CA ALA A 85 -4.67 10.09 -2.33
C ALA A 85 -3.82 10.53 -3.53
N ARG A 86 -2.51 10.74 -3.32
CA ARG A 86 -1.59 11.05 -4.42
C ARG A 86 -1.39 9.86 -5.36
N THR A 87 -1.29 8.65 -4.81
CA THR A 87 -1.18 7.41 -5.59
C THR A 87 -2.36 7.23 -6.54
N LEU A 88 -3.58 7.48 -6.07
CA LEU A 88 -4.80 7.39 -6.88
C LEU A 88 -4.92 8.53 -7.91
N GLY A 89 -4.36 9.70 -7.63
CA GLY A 89 -4.48 10.89 -8.49
C GLY A 89 -3.42 11.02 -9.58
N ASP A 90 -2.36 10.21 -9.55
CA ASP A 90 -1.22 10.32 -10.48
C ASP A 90 -1.09 9.04 -11.33
N ASN A 91 -1.67 9.08 -12.53
CA ASN A 91 -1.64 7.96 -13.48
C ASN A 91 -0.23 7.46 -13.82
N ARG A 92 0.81 8.29 -13.62
CA ARG A 92 2.21 7.89 -13.89
C ARG A 92 2.73 6.87 -12.88
N LEU A 93 2.10 6.78 -11.70
CA LEU A 93 2.46 5.83 -10.66
C LEU A 93 1.98 4.41 -10.99
N ASN A 94 1.14 4.23 -12.02
CA ASN A 94 0.63 2.93 -12.44
C ASN A 94 0.05 2.10 -11.29
N PHE A 95 -0.64 2.78 -10.35
CA PHE A 95 -1.33 2.09 -9.27
C PHE A 95 -2.33 1.08 -9.87
N PRO A 96 -2.38 -0.17 -9.37
CA PRO A 96 -3.30 -1.17 -9.90
C PRO A 96 -4.76 -0.73 -9.66
N HIS A 97 -5.54 -0.71 -10.74
CA HIS A 97 -6.95 -0.37 -10.72
C HIS A 97 -7.80 -1.62 -11.00
N PRO A 98 -9.02 -1.70 -10.43
CA PRO A 98 -9.94 -2.79 -10.74
C PRO A 98 -10.29 -2.78 -12.23
N PRO A 99 -10.67 -3.95 -12.79
CA PRO A 99 -11.49 -3.98 -14.00
C PRO A 99 -12.71 -3.06 -13.88
N GLN A 100 -13.10 -2.43 -14.99
CA GLN A 100 -14.20 -1.47 -15.02
C GLN A 100 -15.50 -2.09 -14.46
N GLY A 101 -16.17 -1.38 -13.56
CA GLY A 101 -17.39 -1.87 -12.89
C GLY A 101 -17.14 -2.75 -11.65
N THR A 102 -15.88 -2.99 -11.28
CA THR A 102 -15.52 -3.66 -10.02
C THR A 102 -14.82 -2.70 -9.07
N GLN A 103 -14.86 -2.99 -7.77
CA GLN A 103 -14.10 -2.25 -6.75
C GLN A 103 -12.97 -3.14 -6.26
N ILE A 104 -11.73 -2.64 -6.27
CA ILE A 104 -10.68 -3.29 -5.51
C ILE A 104 -10.94 -3.01 -4.03
N LYS A 105 -11.08 -4.08 -3.24
CA LYS A 105 -10.95 -3.98 -1.79
C LYS A 105 -9.48 -4.22 -1.44
N ILE A 106 -8.79 -3.15 -1.06
CA ILE A 106 -7.51 -3.25 -0.37
C ILE A 106 -7.75 -2.82 1.07
N PHE A 107 -7.37 -3.67 2.01
CA PHE A 107 -7.52 -3.35 3.42
C PHE A 107 -6.29 -2.60 3.87
N LYS A 108 -6.52 -1.42 4.45
CA LYS A 108 -5.48 -0.72 5.16
C LYS A 108 -5.16 -1.52 6.43
N ILE A 109 -3.93 -1.99 6.57
CA ILE A 109 -3.48 -2.65 7.80
C ILE A 109 -2.85 -1.58 8.70
N ILE A 110 -3.68 -0.78 9.37
CA ILE A 110 -3.30 -0.06 10.61
C ILE A 110 -4.54 0.19 11.47
#